data_AF-A0A3N1AU06-F1
#
_entry.id   AF-A0A3N1AU06-F1
#
_cell.length_a   1.000
_cell.length_b   1.000
_cell.length_c   1.000
_cell.angle_alpha   90.00
_cell.angle_beta   90.00
_cell.angle_gamma   90.00
#
_symmetry.space_group_name_H-M   'P 1'
#
loop_
_entity.id
_entity.type
_entity.pdbx_description
1 polymer ?
#
loop_
_entity_poly.entity_id
_entity_poly.type
_entity_poly.pdbx_seq_one_letter_code
_entity_poly.pdbx_strand_id
1 'polypeptide(L)'
;MRARDGFLSRLVAALAARPAETTTSVPLPARTRLAAALAARPVVGQPVDRPADNAVVGTAAGAVSAGDKLTGQVKLVVAELLKTTVDQLLLDSDGDIGIRAGSAMILVRAQEDPPLVEVFSPLLTGVQPSETLLRRLTDLTVTMPVGRIYCTGDTVWASIPVLGVDFQPTHLLLAIRAMLRLADDLDDRLQQEFGGSRAAGPESPGMEALPDPTGYLRDLAAAGESPAGRILVDLLADRGHLDQLRTLAASGDWHAASRLATLLYARGKQAEAEHFWRLAADKGEPSARTELATVLAGRGDVDEAIALLQAGVAADDWHGVGLLVTLLARQGRADEAVALLRDRAG
;
A
#
# COMPACT_ATOMS: atom_id res chain seq x y z
N MET A 1 41.02 7.88 -10.41
CA MET A 1 40.01 7.08 -9.65
C MET A 1 38.64 7.51 -10.14
N ARG A 2 37.94 6.68 -10.93
CA ARG A 2 36.58 6.98 -11.42
C ARG A 2 35.58 6.72 -10.28
N ALA A 3 34.73 7.69 -9.99
CA ALA A 3 33.63 7.53 -9.05
C ALA A 3 32.73 6.38 -9.52
N ARG A 4 32.43 5.43 -8.63
CA ARG A 4 31.46 4.37 -8.88
C ARG A 4 30.07 5.02 -8.90
N ASP A 5 29.52 5.24 -10.09
CA ASP A 5 28.09 5.54 -10.32
C ASP A 5 27.21 4.32 -9.97
N GLY A 6 27.13 4.01 -8.68
CA GLY A 6 26.43 2.86 -8.14
C GLY A 6 24.92 3.09 -8.00
N PHE A 7 24.15 2.00 -8.02
CA PHE A 7 22.70 1.95 -7.79
C PHE A 7 22.23 2.86 -6.64
N LEU A 8 22.95 2.84 -5.51
CA LEU A 8 22.65 3.68 -4.33
C LEU A 8 22.76 5.18 -4.61
N SER A 9 23.70 5.62 -5.46
CA SER A 9 23.82 7.04 -5.82
C SER A 9 22.65 7.51 -6.68
N ARG A 10 22.14 6.65 -7.57
CA ARG A 10 20.97 6.93 -8.41
C ARG A 10 19.67 6.90 -7.61
N LEU A 11 19.56 5.96 -6.67
CA LEU A 11 18.43 5.87 -5.74
C LEU A 11 18.38 7.09 -4.80
N VAL A 12 19.53 7.50 -4.24
CA VAL A 12 19.63 8.69 -3.39
C VAL A 12 19.35 9.98 -4.18
N ALA A 13 19.84 10.09 -5.41
CA ALA A 13 19.50 11.21 -6.30
C ALA A 13 18.00 11.24 -6.66
N ALA A 14 17.38 10.08 -6.86
CA ALA A 14 15.94 9.95 -7.11
C ALA A 14 15.09 10.37 -5.90
N LEU A 15 15.57 10.13 -4.68
CA LEU A 15 14.86 10.46 -3.44
C LEU A 15 15.09 11.91 -2.96
N ALA A 16 16.14 12.60 -3.41
CA ALA A 16 16.58 13.89 -2.84
C ALA A 16 16.06 15.17 -3.54
N ALA A 17 15.20 15.07 -4.56
CA ALA A 17 14.87 16.22 -5.41
C ALA A 17 13.60 16.99 -4.95
N ARG A 18 13.67 18.34 -4.94
CA ARG A 18 12.66 19.32 -4.44
C ARG A 18 11.60 19.73 -5.50
N PRO A 19 10.43 20.29 -5.09
CA PRO A 19 9.17 20.27 -5.88
C PRO A 19 9.05 21.43 -6.89
N ALA A 20 8.15 21.28 -7.88
CA ALA A 20 7.83 22.30 -8.87
C ALA A 20 6.33 22.62 -8.91
N GLU A 21 6.03 23.86 -9.27
CA GLU A 21 4.74 24.57 -9.25
C GLU A 21 3.85 24.28 -10.47
N THR A 22 2.53 24.44 -10.34
CA THR A 22 1.56 24.45 -11.45
C THR A 22 0.60 25.64 -11.31
N THR A 23 0.25 26.28 -12.41
CA THR A 23 -1.00 27.06 -12.49
C THR A 23 -1.58 26.77 -13.85
N THR A 24 -2.69 26.02 -13.82
CA THR A 24 -3.84 26.02 -14.73
C THR A 24 -3.69 26.12 -16.25
N SER A 25 -4.48 25.26 -16.90
CA SER A 25 -4.95 25.22 -18.30
C SER A 25 -4.01 24.58 -19.34
N VAL A 26 -4.50 23.46 -19.89
CA VAL A 26 -4.03 22.67 -21.03
C VAL A 26 -3.67 23.57 -22.23
N PRO A 27 -2.60 23.32 -23.03
CA PRO A 27 -1.85 22.07 -23.25
C PRO A 27 -0.35 22.14 -22.91
N LEU A 28 0.22 20.98 -22.54
CA LEU A 28 1.65 20.74 -22.27
C LEU A 28 2.55 21.03 -23.50
N PRO A 29 3.66 21.76 -23.30
CA PRO A 29 4.90 21.48 -24.02
C PRO A 29 6.07 21.31 -23.04
N ALA A 30 6.67 20.12 -23.09
CA ALA A 30 8.01 19.73 -22.65
C ALA A 30 8.68 20.53 -21.50
N ARG A 31 8.76 19.83 -20.35
CA ARG A 31 9.73 19.95 -19.24
C ARG A 31 9.23 20.68 -17.98
N THR A 32 8.70 19.92 -17.04
CA THR A 32 8.51 20.35 -15.64
C THR A 32 8.73 19.20 -14.66
N ARG A 33 9.46 19.46 -13.57
CA ARG A 33 10.86 19.01 -13.44
C ARG A 33 11.15 18.00 -12.32
N LEU A 34 10.15 17.22 -11.89
CA LEU A 34 10.37 16.12 -10.91
C LEU A 34 9.73 14.80 -11.33
N ALA A 35 8.55 14.85 -11.96
CA ALA A 35 8.17 13.90 -12.99
C ALA A 35 9.16 13.93 -14.19
N ALA A 36 9.83 15.09 -14.43
CA ALA A 36 10.96 15.18 -15.36
C ALA A 36 12.35 14.96 -14.76
N ALA A 37 12.48 14.62 -13.47
CA ALA A 37 13.75 14.15 -12.90
C ALA A 37 13.80 12.61 -12.79
N LEU A 38 12.63 11.99 -12.64
CA LEU A 38 12.46 10.55 -12.44
C LEU A 38 11.92 9.85 -13.70
N ALA A 39 12.29 10.27 -14.91
CA ALA A 39 11.84 9.62 -16.15
C ALA A 39 12.86 9.64 -17.30
N ALA A 40 14.15 9.85 -17.03
CA ALA A 40 15.17 9.93 -18.08
C ALA A 40 16.11 8.71 -18.07
N ARG A 41 15.99 7.84 -19.07
CA ARG A 41 17.06 6.90 -19.49
C ARG A 41 18.05 7.57 -20.46
N PRO A 42 19.27 7.03 -20.62
CA PRO A 42 20.37 7.66 -21.33
C PRO A 42 20.13 7.73 -22.84
N VAL A 43 20.69 8.76 -23.47
CA VAL A 43 20.71 8.94 -24.92
C VAL A 43 21.52 7.81 -25.57
N VAL A 44 20.88 7.07 -26.48
CA VAL A 44 21.49 6.07 -27.36
C VAL A 44 22.43 6.78 -28.35
N GLY A 45 23.72 6.49 -28.26
CA GLY A 45 24.67 6.68 -29.36
C GLY A 45 24.44 5.64 -30.45
N GLN A 46 24.71 6.02 -31.69
CA GLN A 46 24.50 5.23 -32.91
C GLN A 46 25.03 3.78 -32.87
N PRO A 47 24.44 2.87 -33.69
CA PRO A 47 24.63 1.43 -33.58
C PRO A 47 26.00 1.01 -34.09
N VAL A 48 26.71 0.22 -33.28
CA VAL A 48 27.90 -0.52 -33.72
C VAL A 48 27.51 -1.99 -33.83
N ASP A 49 27.46 -2.48 -35.06
CA ASP A 49 27.30 -3.89 -35.41
C ASP A 49 28.33 -4.77 -34.68
N ARG A 50 27.87 -5.89 -34.08
CA ARG A 50 28.57 -7.19 -34.09
C ARG A 50 27.69 -8.33 -33.52
N PRO A 51 27.95 -9.58 -33.94
CA PRO A 51 26.92 -10.58 -34.21
C PRO A 51 26.51 -11.41 -32.99
N ALA A 52 25.34 -12.04 -33.15
CA ALA A 52 24.72 -13.01 -32.27
C ALA A 52 25.56 -14.30 -32.12
N ASP A 53 25.50 -14.91 -30.93
CA ASP A 53 25.63 -16.35 -30.79
C ASP A 53 24.86 -16.89 -29.57
N ASN A 54 23.78 -17.61 -29.88
CA ASN A 54 23.28 -18.89 -29.37
C ASN A 54 23.11 -19.18 -27.84
N ALA A 55 21.81 -19.27 -27.48
CA ALA A 55 21.08 -20.45 -26.99
C ALA A 55 21.58 -21.26 -25.77
N VAL A 56 20.71 -21.38 -24.74
CA VAL A 56 20.37 -22.66 -24.10
C VAL A 56 18.88 -22.68 -23.71
N VAL A 57 18.25 -23.83 -23.98
CA VAL A 57 16.86 -24.25 -23.80
C VAL A 57 16.59 -24.73 -22.36
N GLY A 58 15.38 -24.51 -21.81
CA GLY A 58 14.98 -25.15 -20.55
C GLY A 58 13.62 -24.77 -19.94
N THR A 59 12.54 -25.28 -20.54
CA THR A 59 11.25 -25.74 -19.96
C THR A 59 10.38 -24.84 -19.04
N ALA A 60 9.11 -24.78 -19.43
CA ALA A 60 8.02 -23.98 -18.86
C ALA A 60 7.39 -24.57 -17.59
N ALA A 61 7.18 -23.68 -16.60
CA ALA A 61 6.05 -23.67 -15.68
C ALA A 61 5.89 -22.23 -15.14
N GLY A 62 5.11 -21.40 -15.84
CA GLY A 62 4.48 -20.16 -15.34
C GLY A 62 5.31 -19.08 -14.65
N ALA A 63 6.64 -19.10 -14.73
CA ALA A 63 7.51 -18.06 -14.16
C ALA A 63 7.50 -16.83 -15.07
N VAL A 64 7.13 -15.67 -14.51
CA VAL A 64 7.38 -14.36 -15.12
C VAL A 64 8.87 -14.32 -15.47
N SER A 65 9.17 -14.34 -16.78
CA SER A 65 10.54 -14.47 -17.27
C SER A 65 11.33 -13.22 -16.89
N ALA A 66 12.54 -13.40 -16.37
CA ALA A 66 13.46 -12.35 -15.91
C ALA A 66 13.98 -11.39 -17.02
N GLY A 67 13.26 -11.27 -18.13
CA GLY A 67 13.55 -10.39 -19.27
C GLY A 67 12.42 -9.42 -19.65
N ASP A 68 11.26 -9.48 -19.00
CA ASP A 68 10.16 -8.54 -19.28
C ASP A 68 10.39 -7.22 -18.54
N LYS A 69 10.43 -6.13 -19.31
CA LYS A 69 10.51 -4.74 -18.81
C LYS A 69 9.50 -4.52 -17.68
N LEU A 70 9.87 -3.80 -16.62
CA LEU A 70 9.00 -3.51 -15.46
C LEU A 70 7.66 -2.95 -15.90
N THR A 71 7.68 -2.08 -16.91
CA THR A 71 6.49 -1.49 -17.52
C THR A 71 5.51 -2.54 -18.04
N GLY A 72 6.01 -3.61 -18.66
CA GLY A 72 5.19 -4.72 -19.15
C GLY A 72 4.56 -5.51 -18.00
N GLN A 73 5.35 -5.79 -16.96
CA GLN A 73 4.86 -6.49 -15.76
C GLN A 73 3.76 -5.69 -15.06
N VAL A 74 3.96 -4.37 -14.87
CA VAL A 74 2.94 -3.48 -14.28
C VAL A 74 1.68 -3.45 -15.12
N LYS A 75 1.79 -3.33 -16.45
CA LYS A 75 0.64 -3.36 -17.36
C LYS A 75 -0.14 -4.67 -17.25
N LEU A 76 0.54 -5.82 -17.17
CA LEU A 76 -0.13 -7.11 -17.00
C LEU A 76 -0.91 -7.17 -15.68
N VAL A 77 -0.30 -6.73 -14.59
CA VAL A 77 -0.96 -6.70 -13.27
C VAL A 77 -2.16 -5.76 -13.27
N VAL A 78 -2.04 -4.57 -13.85
CA VAL A 78 -3.15 -3.60 -13.91
C VAL A 78 -4.25 -4.07 -14.88
N ALA A 79 -3.90 -4.67 -16.01
CA ALA A 79 -4.89 -5.22 -16.95
C ALA A 79 -5.71 -6.34 -16.31
N GLU A 80 -5.05 -7.27 -15.62
CA GLU A 80 -5.72 -8.36 -14.89
C GLU A 80 -6.60 -7.80 -13.77
N LEU A 81 -6.09 -6.81 -13.02
CA LEU A 81 -6.84 -6.11 -11.99
C LEU A 81 -8.10 -5.42 -12.54
N LEU A 82 -8.03 -4.85 -13.74
CA LEU A 82 -9.14 -4.20 -14.44
C LEU A 82 -10.01 -5.18 -15.25
N LYS A 83 -9.70 -6.48 -15.25
CA LYS A 83 -10.38 -7.50 -16.08
C LYS A 83 -10.41 -7.12 -17.57
N THR A 84 -9.31 -6.52 -18.02
CA THR A 84 -9.13 -6.00 -19.38
C THR A 84 -7.83 -6.55 -19.98
N THR A 85 -7.55 -6.21 -21.24
CA THR A 85 -6.26 -6.57 -21.86
C THR A 85 -5.27 -5.41 -21.80
N VAL A 86 -3.98 -5.70 -21.91
CA VAL A 86 -2.93 -4.67 -21.92
C VAL A 86 -3.15 -3.61 -23.01
N ASP A 87 -3.71 -4.00 -24.15
CA ASP A 87 -3.99 -3.11 -25.28
C ASP A 87 -5.21 -2.19 -25.05
N GLN A 88 -6.06 -2.54 -24.09
CA GLN A 88 -7.26 -1.77 -23.72
C GLN A 88 -7.00 -0.81 -22.54
N LEU A 89 -5.81 -0.87 -21.93
CA LEU A 89 -5.42 0.06 -20.87
C LEU A 89 -5.35 1.49 -21.39
N LEU A 90 -6.03 2.39 -20.68
CA LEU A 90 -5.99 3.81 -20.97
C LEU A 90 -4.70 4.40 -20.40
N LEU A 91 -3.81 4.75 -21.32
CA LEU A 91 -2.56 5.44 -21.04
C LEU A 91 -2.74 6.92 -21.33
N ASP A 92 -2.29 7.77 -20.41
CA ASP A 92 -2.21 9.19 -20.68
C ASP A 92 -0.98 9.55 -21.53
N SER A 93 -0.76 10.85 -21.78
CA SER A 93 0.37 11.34 -22.58
C SER A 93 1.73 11.03 -21.97
N ASP A 94 1.79 10.78 -20.67
CA ASP A 94 3.01 10.46 -19.92
C ASP A 94 3.22 8.94 -19.78
N GLY A 95 2.26 8.14 -20.26
CA GLY A 95 2.28 6.69 -20.16
C GLY A 95 1.73 6.15 -18.84
N ASP A 96 1.00 6.97 -18.08
CA ASP A 96 0.37 6.56 -16.83
C ASP A 96 -0.87 5.76 -17.08
N ILE A 97 -1.01 4.67 -16.33
CA ILE A 97 -2.21 3.85 -16.38
C ILE A 97 -3.22 4.43 -15.39
N GLY A 98 -4.35 4.88 -15.92
CA GLY A 98 -5.43 5.41 -15.13
C GLY A 98 -6.35 4.33 -14.57
N ILE A 99 -6.59 4.38 -13.27
CA ILE A 99 -7.50 3.48 -12.54
C ILE A 99 -8.52 4.36 -11.80
N ARG A 100 -9.81 4.16 -12.06
CA ARG A 100 -10.87 4.86 -11.32
C ARG A 100 -11.37 3.97 -10.21
N ALA A 101 -11.39 4.41 -8.96
CA ALA A 101 -11.87 3.58 -7.86
C ALA A 101 -12.76 4.38 -6.92
N GLY A 102 -14.07 4.19 -7.06
CA GLY A 102 -15.06 5.03 -6.37
C GLY A 102 -14.96 6.48 -6.81
N SER A 103 -14.75 7.37 -5.83
CA SER A 103 -14.52 8.81 -6.01
C SER A 103 -13.05 9.18 -6.19
N ALA A 104 -12.12 8.24 -6.12
CA ALA A 104 -10.69 8.50 -6.28
C ALA A 104 -10.20 8.14 -7.69
N MET A 105 -9.23 8.91 -8.18
CA MET A 105 -8.46 8.59 -9.38
C MET A 105 -7.06 8.16 -8.97
N ILE A 106 -6.63 6.99 -9.40
CA ILE A 106 -5.27 6.47 -9.17
C ILE A 106 -4.56 6.41 -10.52
N LEU A 107 -3.33 6.87 -10.54
CA LEU A 107 -2.41 6.81 -11.67
C LEU A 107 -1.25 5.91 -11.29
N VAL A 108 -0.85 5.03 -12.22
CA VAL A 108 0.28 4.11 -12.04
C VAL A 108 1.31 4.38 -13.12
N ARG A 109 2.50 4.79 -12.73
CA ARG A 109 3.65 5.04 -13.61
C ARG A 109 4.74 4.02 -13.35
N ALA A 110 5.21 3.32 -14.38
CA ALA A 110 6.34 2.41 -14.29
C ALA A 110 7.57 2.99 -15.02
N GLN A 111 8.73 2.92 -14.39
CA GLN A 111 10.01 3.42 -14.91
C GLN A 111 11.08 2.33 -14.85
N GLU A 112 11.92 2.21 -15.88
CA GLU A 112 12.94 1.15 -15.97
C GLU A 112 14.31 1.50 -15.32
N ASP A 113 14.59 2.78 -15.05
CA ASP A 113 15.91 3.22 -14.55
C ASP A 113 15.82 4.55 -13.76
N PRO A 114 15.90 4.51 -12.42
CA PRO A 114 15.89 3.28 -11.61
C PRO A 114 14.53 2.54 -11.75
N PRO A 115 14.50 1.20 -11.59
CA PRO A 115 13.26 0.44 -11.65
C PRO A 115 12.34 0.85 -10.49
N LEU A 116 11.27 1.58 -10.79
CA LEU A 116 10.34 2.15 -9.82
C LEU A 116 8.93 2.17 -10.41
N VAL A 117 7.94 1.90 -9.57
CA VAL A 117 6.53 2.09 -9.88
C VAL A 117 5.99 3.16 -8.94
N GLU A 118 5.48 4.26 -9.46
CA GLU A 118 4.84 5.31 -8.67
C GLU A 118 3.32 5.15 -8.78
N VAL A 119 2.66 4.92 -7.64
CA VAL A 119 1.20 4.95 -7.51
C VAL A 119 0.84 6.30 -6.93
N PHE A 120 0.07 7.12 -7.64
CA PHE A 120 -0.23 8.48 -7.20
C PHE A 120 -1.66 8.88 -7.52
N SER A 121 -2.19 9.84 -6.76
CA SER A 121 -3.58 10.28 -6.87
C SER A 121 -3.65 11.78 -6.62
N PRO A 122 -4.40 12.54 -7.44
CA PRO A 122 -4.78 13.90 -7.08
C PRO A 122 -5.89 13.84 -6.02
N LEU A 123 -5.65 14.47 -4.88
CA LEU A 123 -6.58 14.50 -3.74
C LEU A 123 -7.55 15.67 -3.85
N LEU A 124 -7.02 16.85 -4.15
CA LEU A 124 -7.77 18.10 -4.08
C LEU A 124 -7.26 19.07 -5.16
N THR A 125 -8.17 19.63 -5.96
CA THR A 125 -7.86 20.56 -7.05
C THR A 125 -8.48 21.94 -6.80
N GLY A 126 -7.99 22.97 -7.48
CA GLY A 126 -8.47 24.34 -7.33
C GLY A 126 -8.12 24.98 -5.99
N VAL A 127 -7.04 24.54 -5.35
CA VAL A 127 -6.57 25.06 -4.07
C VAL A 127 -5.42 26.03 -4.32
N GLN A 128 -5.45 27.20 -3.68
CA GLN A 128 -4.34 28.16 -3.75
C GLN A 128 -3.20 27.71 -2.82
N PRO A 129 -1.95 27.55 -3.32
CA PRO A 129 -0.80 27.31 -2.48
C PRO A 129 -0.65 28.38 -1.40
N SER A 130 -0.65 27.95 -0.14
CA SER A 130 -0.42 28.82 1.01
C SER A 130 0.62 28.19 1.93
N GLU A 131 1.29 29.00 2.74
CA GLU A 131 2.23 28.51 3.76
C GLU A 131 1.54 27.53 4.73
N THR A 132 0.29 27.81 5.10
CA THR A 132 -0.51 26.95 5.96
C THR A 132 -0.78 25.59 5.32
N LEU A 133 -1.18 25.56 4.05
CA LEU A 133 -1.36 24.30 3.31
C LEU A 133 -0.04 23.52 3.23
N LEU A 134 1.04 24.15 2.78
CA LEU A 134 2.33 23.47 2.59
C LEU A 134 2.89 22.90 3.90
N ARG A 135 2.75 23.64 5.00
CA ARG A 135 3.10 23.15 6.33
C ARG A 135 2.25 21.94 6.73
N ARG A 136 0.93 22.02 6.51
CA ARG A 136 0.01 20.91 6.79
C ARG A 136 0.36 19.65 6.01
N LEU A 137 0.66 19.76 4.71
CA LEU A 137 1.05 18.62 3.88
C LEU A 137 2.39 18.02 4.33
N THR A 138 3.31 18.86 4.80
CA THR A 138 4.60 18.41 5.37
C THR A 138 4.36 17.63 6.65
N ASP A 139 3.54 18.15 7.57
CA ASP A 139 3.20 17.46 8.82
C ASP A 139 2.54 16.10 8.55
N LEU A 140 1.62 16.03 7.58
CA LEU A 140 1.02 14.76 7.17
C LEU A 140 2.06 13.79 6.58
N THR A 141 2.92 14.27 5.67
CA THR A 141 3.96 13.45 5.04
C THR A 141 4.95 12.87 6.06
N VAL A 142 5.32 13.64 7.08
CA VAL A 142 6.23 13.16 8.16
C VAL A 142 5.61 12.00 8.94
N THR A 143 4.28 11.94 9.06
CA THR A 143 3.59 10.84 9.73
C THR A 143 3.43 9.59 8.87
N MET A 144 3.75 9.67 7.57
CA MET A 144 3.63 8.55 6.64
C MET A 144 4.93 7.74 6.58
N PRO A 145 4.92 6.44 6.94
CA PRO A 145 6.10 5.58 6.80
C PRO A 145 6.50 5.37 5.34
N VAL A 146 5.51 5.37 4.43
CA VAL A 146 5.69 5.21 3.00
C VAL A 146 4.78 6.20 2.28
N GLY A 147 5.33 6.86 1.27
CA GLY A 147 4.62 7.81 0.44
C GLY A 147 4.81 9.26 0.88
N ARG A 148 4.16 10.16 0.15
CA ARG A 148 4.28 11.60 0.33
C ARG A 148 3.02 12.31 -0.12
N ILE A 149 2.74 13.45 0.50
CA ILE A 149 1.69 14.36 0.07
C ILE A 149 2.35 15.70 -0.26
N TYR A 150 2.05 16.24 -1.42
CA TYR A 150 2.66 17.47 -1.90
C TYR A 150 1.67 18.28 -2.71
N CYS A 151 1.89 19.60 -2.77
CA CYS A 151 1.12 20.48 -3.61
C CYS A 151 1.98 20.85 -4.81
N THR A 152 1.47 20.55 -6.00
CA THR A 152 2.03 21.01 -7.25
C THR A 152 0.94 21.87 -7.86
N GLY A 153 1.15 23.17 -7.74
CA GLY A 153 0.24 24.16 -8.27
C GLY A 153 -1.08 24.26 -7.59
N ASP A 154 -2.18 24.18 -8.34
CA ASP A 154 -3.52 24.23 -7.73
C ASP A 154 -4.02 22.85 -7.26
N THR A 155 -3.17 21.83 -7.32
CA THR A 155 -3.54 20.45 -7.02
C THR A 155 -2.65 19.86 -5.93
N VAL A 156 -3.29 19.23 -4.94
CA VAL A 156 -2.66 18.40 -3.92
C VAL A 156 -2.62 16.96 -4.40
N TRP A 157 -1.44 16.36 -4.31
CA TRP A 157 -1.14 15.01 -4.78
C TRP A 157 -0.68 14.14 -3.63
N ALA A 158 -1.04 12.87 -3.67
CA ALA A 158 -0.42 11.81 -2.89
C ALA A 158 0.34 10.86 -3.81
N SER A 159 1.46 10.33 -3.34
CA SER A 159 2.31 9.38 -4.07
C SER A 159 2.82 8.30 -3.13
N ILE A 160 2.81 7.05 -3.57
CA ILE A 160 3.36 5.88 -2.90
C ILE A 160 4.32 5.18 -3.89
N PRO A 161 5.64 5.25 -3.65
CA PRO A 161 6.61 4.57 -4.48
C PRO A 161 6.68 3.07 -4.15
N VAL A 162 6.79 2.24 -5.17
CA VAL A 162 7.04 0.79 -5.09
C VAL A 162 8.32 0.48 -5.83
N LEU A 163 9.28 -0.15 -5.16
CA LEU A 163 10.53 -0.57 -5.78
C LEU A 163 10.26 -1.58 -6.90
N GLY A 164 10.82 -1.32 -8.08
CA GLY A 164 10.70 -2.21 -9.24
C GLY A 164 11.79 -3.27 -9.32
N VAL A 165 12.77 -3.24 -8.42
CA VAL A 165 13.74 -4.34 -8.27
C VAL A 165 13.00 -5.55 -7.72
N ASP A 166 13.12 -6.69 -8.41
CA ASP A 166 12.41 -7.94 -8.06
C ASP A 166 10.90 -7.73 -7.89
N PHE A 167 10.31 -6.99 -8.84
CA PHE A 167 8.91 -6.56 -8.79
C PHE A 167 7.95 -7.71 -8.46
N GLN A 168 7.14 -7.49 -7.43
CA GLN A 168 6.07 -8.39 -7.03
C GLN A 168 4.72 -7.71 -7.30
N PRO A 169 3.79 -8.35 -8.03
CA PRO A 169 2.43 -7.84 -8.23
C PRO A 169 1.77 -7.41 -6.93
N THR A 170 2.02 -8.18 -5.89
CA THR A 170 1.45 -7.96 -4.56
C THR A 170 1.84 -6.61 -3.94
N HIS A 171 3.06 -6.09 -4.19
CA HIS A 171 3.46 -4.77 -3.70
C HIS A 171 2.73 -3.63 -4.41
N LEU A 172 2.46 -3.77 -5.71
CA LEU A 172 1.65 -2.82 -6.45
C LEU A 172 0.21 -2.80 -5.95
N LEU A 173 -0.39 -3.97 -5.72
CA LEU A 173 -1.75 -4.09 -5.17
C LEU A 173 -1.86 -3.46 -3.77
N LEU A 174 -0.85 -3.65 -2.91
CA LEU A 174 -0.78 -2.99 -1.61
C LEU A 174 -0.70 -1.47 -1.73
N ALA A 175 0.11 -0.94 -2.65
CA ALA A 175 0.23 0.49 -2.88
C ALA A 175 -1.08 1.09 -3.41
N ILE A 176 -1.76 0.43 -4.35
CA ILE A 176 -3.08 0.84 -4.84
C ILE A 176 -4.10 0.86 -3.70
N ARG A 177 -4.17 -0.20 -2.87
CA ARG A 177 -5.07 -0.25 -1.72
C ARG A 177 -4.77 0.81 -0.66
N ALA A 178 -3.49 1.07 -0.39
CA ALA A 178 -3.08 2.12 0.53
C ALA A 178 -3.45 3.50 -0.02
N MET A 179 -3.28 3.73 -1.32
CA MET A 179 -3.68 4.98 -1.99
C MET A 179 -5.19 5.21 -1.90
N LEU A 180 -6.03 4.17 -2.07
CA LEU A 180 -7.48 4.31 -1.94
C LEU A 180 -7.89 4.83 -0.56
N ARG A 181 -7.40 4.19 0.50
CA ARG A 181 -7.68 4.64 1.87
C ARG A 181 -7.17 6.05 2.12
N LEU A 182 -5.94 6.33 1.67
CA LEU A 182 -5.35 7.64 1.84
C LEU A 182 -6.15 8.72 1.12
N ALA A 183 -6.64 8.42 -0.09
CA ALA A 183 -7.48 9.32 -0.85
C ALA A 183 -8.80 9.59 -0.12
N ASP A 184 -9.52 8.55 0.31
CA ASP A 184 -10.78 8.67 1.03
C ASP A 184 -10.63 9.38 2.40
N ASP A 185 -9.53 9.16 3.11
CA ASP A 185 -9.31 9.77 4.42
C ASP A 185 -8.92 11.26 4.30
N LEU A 186 -8.22 11.65 3.23
CA LEU A 186 -7.65 12.97 3.09
C LEU A 186 -8.43 13.91 2.18
N ASP A 187 -9.16 13.41 1.18
CA ASP A 187 -9.87 14.24 0.22
C ASP A 187 -10.92 15.12 0.93
N ASP A 188 -11.76 14.54 1.78
CA ASP A 188 -12.80 15.22 2.53
C ASP A 188 -12.20 16.16 3.60
N ARG A 189 -11.12 15.72 4.28
CA ARG A 189 -10.47 16.52 5.32
C ARG A 189 -9.78 17.75 4.75
N LEU A 190 -8.99 17.57 3.69
CA LEU A 190 -8.30 18.67 3.03
C LEU A 190 -9.31 19.61 2.37
N GLN A 191 -10.39 19.09 1.79
CA GLN A 191 -11.45 19.93 1.23
C GLN A 191 -12.12 20.80 2.30
N GLN A 192 -12.40 20.24 3.48
CA GLN A 192 -12.97 21.00 4.60
C GLN A 192 -12.01 22.06 5.14
N GLU A 193 -10.71 21.75 5.23
CA GLU A 193 -9.69 22.66 5.79
C GLU A 193 -9.30 23.78 4.80
N PHE A 194 -9.23 23.49 3.49
CA PHE A 194 -8.63 24.40 2.49
C PHE A 194 -9.53 24.75 1.30
N GLY A 195 -10.76 24.20 1.24
CA GLY A 195 -11.67 24.40 0.11
C GLY A 195 -11.29 23.57 -1.11
N GLY A 196 -11.59 24.08 -2.32
CA GLY A 196 -11.33 23.36 -3.57
C GLY A 196 -12.33 22.23 -3.86
N SER A 197 -12.01 21.46 -4.89
CA SER A 197 -12.85 20.37 -5.39
C SER A 197 -12.08 19.06 -5.32
N ARG A 198 -12.75 17.97 -4.94
CA ARG A 198 -12.18 16.63 -5.09
C ARG A 198 -11.81 16.41 -6.56
N ALA A 199 -10.61 15.89 -6.79
CA ALA A 199 -10.07 15.79 -8.14
C ALA A 199 -10.92 14.89 -9.06
N ALA A 200 -11.61 13.91 -8.49
CA ALA A 200 -12.61 13.13 -9.21
C ALA A 200 -14.03 13.62 -8.83
N GLY A 201 -14.57 14.47 -9.71
CA GLY A 201 -16.00 14.71 -9.80
C GLY A 201 -16.75 13.52 -10.43
N PRO A 202 -18.09 13.55 -10.49
CA PRO A 202 -18.92 12.40 -10.88
C PRO A 202 -18.61 11.80 -12.26
N GLU A 203 -17.99 12.53 -13.19
CA GLU A 203 -17.83 12.05 -14.57
C GLU A 203 -16.51 12.57 -15.17
N SER A 204 -15.42 11.80 -15.02
CA SER A 204 -14.32 11.83 -16.00
C SER A 204 -14.61 10.74 -17.03
N PRO A 205 -15.16 11.07 -18.21
CA PRO A 205 -15.52 10.09 -19.22
C PRO A 205 -14.29 9.36 -19.75
N GLY A 206 -14.38 8.03 -19.84
CA GLY A 206 -13.35 7.16 -20.42
C GLY A 206 -12.73 6.17 -19.43
N MET A 207 -12.59 6.50 -18.14
CA MET A 207 -11.87 5.64 -17.19
C MET A 207 -12.74 4.49 -16.64
N GLU A 208 -12.25 3.26 -16.77
CA GLU A 208 -12.89 2.07 -16.20
C GLU A 208 -12.82 2.09 -14.67
N ALA A 209 -13.98 1.82 -14.04
CA ALA A 209 -14.04 1.61 -12.61
C ALA A 209 -13.27 0.32 -12.28
N LEU A 210 -12.35 0.41 -11.31
CA LEU A 210 -11.61 -0.67 -10.71
C LEU A 210 -12.61 -1.76 -10.33
N PRO A 211 -12.67 -2.86 -11.09
CA PRO A 211 -13.57 -3.94 -10.77
C PRO A 211 -13.07 -4.60 -9.49
N ASP A 212 -13.93 -5.40 -8.87
CA ASP A 212 -13.59 -6.04 -7.62
C ASP A 212 -12.32 -6.93 -7.78
N PRO A 213 -11.18 -6.57 -7.11
CA PRO A 213 -9.93 -7.31 -7.20
C PRO A 213 -9.99 -8.69 -6.55
N THR A 214 -11.07 -9.02 -5.83
CA THR A 214 -11.15 -10.25 -5.03
C THR A 214 -11.00 -11.52 -5.88
N GLY A 215 -11.39 -11.48 -7.16
CA GLY A 215 -11.15 -12.57 -8.12
C GLY A 215 -9.66 -12.80 -8.33
N TYR A 216 -8.97 -11.77 -8.83
CA TYR A 216 -7.53 -11.81 -9.10
C TYR A 216 -6.70 -12.18 -7.87
N LEU A 217 -7.01 -11.59 -6.71
CA LEU A 217 -6.33 -11.90 -5.45
C LEU A 217 -6.56 -13.34 -4.99
N ARG A 218 -7.74 -13.93 -5.28
CA ARG A 218 -8.02 -15.34 -4.98
C ARG A 218 -7.18 -16.26 -5.86
N ASP A 219 -7.04 -15.93 -7.13
CA ASP A 219 -6.24 -16.72 -8.07
C ASP A 219 -4.74 -16.64 -7.70
N LEU A 220 -4.24 -15.46 -7.34
CA LEU A 220 -2.87 -15.28 -6.81
C LEU A 220 -2.66 -16.03 -5.49
N ALA A 221 -3.62 -15.97 -4.57
CA ALA A 221 -3.55 -16.70 -3.30
C ALA A 221 -3.55 -18.23 -3.54
N ALA A 222 -4.35 -18.71 -4.49
CA ALA A 222 -4.38 -20.13 -4.89
C ALA A 222 -3.08 -20.56 -5.59
N ALA A 223 -2.40 -19.65 -6.29
CA ALA A 223 -1.07 -19.86 -6.84
C ALA A 223 0.06 -19.86 -5.79
N GLY A 224 -0.26 -19.60 -4.52
CA GLY A 224 0.70 -19.60 -3.42
C GLY A 224 1.48 -18.29 -3.25
N GLU A 225 1.06 -17.20 -3.91
CA GLU A 225 1.67 -15.89 -3.67
C GLU A 225 1.33 -15.39 -2.26
N SER A 226 2.32 -15.48 -1.38
CA SER A 226 2.16 -15.44 0.07
C SER A 226 1.37 -14.24 0.64
N PRO A 227 1.50 -12.99 0.15
CA PRO A 227 0.74 -11.89 0.72
C PRO A 227 -0.65 -11.70 0.08
N ALA A 228 -0.95 -12.34 -1.05
CA ALA A 228 -2.21 -12.17 -1.77
C ALA A 228 -3.43 -12.62 -0.94
N GLY A 229 -3.31 -13.75 -0.22
CA GLY A 229 -4.37 -14.26 0.65
C GLY A 229 -4.71 -13.30 1.79
N ARG A 230 -3.68 -12.73 2.44
CA ARG A 230 -3.90 -11.70 3.46
C ARG A 230 -4.58 -10.48 2.86
N ILE A 231 -4.11 -9.96 1.74
CA ILE A 231 -4.71 -8.77 1.10
C ILE A 231 -6.17 -9.02 0.71
N LEU A 232 -6.49 -10.22 0.20
CA LEU A 232 -7.86 -10.63 -0.10
C LEU A 232 -8.75 -10.51 1.13
N VAL A 233 -8.37 -11.17 2.23
CA VAL A 233 -9.11 -11.13 3.50
C VAL A 233 -9.36 -9.70 3.95
N ASP A 234 -8.32 -8.90 3.87
CA ASP A 234 -8.31 -7.55 4.38
C ASP A 234 -9.20 -6.63 3.53
N LEU A 235 -9.21 -6.84 2.21
CA LEU A 235 -10.12 -6.18 1.27
C LEU A 235 -11.58 -6.62 1.46
N LEU A 236 -11.82 -7.91 1.69
CA LEU A 236 -13.15 -8.44 2.02
C LEU A 236 -13.69 -7.82 3.31
N ALA A 237 -12.81 -7.58 4.28
CA ALA A 237 -13.15 -6.94 5.54
C ALA A 237 -13.51 -5.46 5.33
N ASP A 238 -12.69 -4.72 4.58
CA ASP A 238 -12.95 -3.31 4.27
C ASP A 238 -14.31 -3.12 3.58
N ARG A 239 -14.75 -4.09 2.76
CA ARG A 239 -16.05 -4.09 2.09
C ARG A 239 -17.19 -4.75 2.86
N GLY A 240 -16.92 -5.28 4.06
CA GLY A 240 -17.93 -5.90 4.91
C GLY A 240 -18.51 -7.22 4.37
N HIS A 241 -17.78 -7.96 3.54
CA HIS A 241 -18.19 -9.27 3.00
C HIS A 241 -18.07 -10.39 4.05
N LEU A 242 -18.92 -10.32 5.09
CA LEU A 242 -18.87 -11.23 6.24
C LEU A 242 -18.99 -12.72 5.88
N ASP A 243 -19.81 -13.09 4.91
CA ASP A 243 -20.04 -14.50 4.59
C ASP A 243 -18.83 -15.14 3.91
N GLN A 244 -18.10 -14.35 3.11
CA GLN A 244 -16.84 -14.80 2.52
C GLN A 244 -15.75 -14.92 3.61
N LEU A 245 -15.68 -13.94 4.53
CA LEU A 245 -14.77 -14.03 5.68
C LEU A 245 -15.07 -15.23 6.58
N ARG A 246 -16.35 -15.56 6.80
CA ARG A 246 -16.75 -16.76 7.55
C ARG A 246 -16.31 -18.03 6.86
N THR A 247 -16.45 -18.09 5.53
CA THR A 247 -16.01 -19.25 4.75
C THR A 247 -14.49 -19.44 4.87
N LEU A 248 -13.72 -18.35 4.74
CA LEU A 248 -12.27 -18.38 4.88
C LEU A 248 -11.84 -18.78 6.31
N ALA A 249 -12.47 -18.20 7.33
CA ALA A 249 -12.23 -18.56 8.73
C ALA A 249 -12.53 -20.04 9.00
N ALA A 250 -13.63 -20.57 8.44
CA ALA A 250 -13.99 -21.98 8.56
C ALA A 250 -12.99 -22.91 7.84
N SER A 251 -12.32 -22.43 6.80
CA SER A 251 -11.23 -23.15 6.13
C SER A 251 -9.88 -23.07 6.85
N GLY A 252 -9.80 -22.38 7.99
CA GLY A 252 -8.59 -22.25 8.80
C GLY A 252 -7.75 -21.00 8.53
N ASP A 253 -8.29 -20.01 7.81
CA ASP A 253 -7.65 -18.70 7.68
C ASP A 253 -7.88 -17.88 8.97
N TRP A 254 -6.89 -17.92 9.87
CA TRP A 254 -6.96 -17.23 11.17
C TRP A 254 -6.89 -15.71 11.05
N HIS A 255 -6.29 -15.20 9.97
CA HIS A 255 -6.35 -13.77 9.66
C HIS A 255 -7.79 -13.37 9.30
N ALA A 256 -8.49 -14.18 8.48
CA ALA A 256 -9.90 -13.98 8.17
C ALA A 256 -10.78 -14.04 9.42
N ALA A 257 -10.53 -15.00 10.31
CA ALA A 257 -11.23 -15.09 11.60
C ALA A 257 -11.04 -13.82 12.44
N SER A 258 -9.81 -13.28 12.51
CA SER A 258 -9.52 -12.03 13.23
C SER A 258 -10.22 -10.81 12.62
N ARG A 259 -10.22 -10.67 11.30
CA ARG A 259 -10.89 -9.55 10.61
C ARG A 259 -12.41 -9.66 10.71
N LEU A 260 -12.95 -10.87 10.61
CA LEU A 260 -14.36 -11.16 10.86
C LEU A 260 -14.77 -10.75 12.28
N ALA A 261 -14.01 -11.14 13.29
CA ALA A 261 -14.26 -10.78 14.68
C ALA A 261 -14.31 -9.26 14.88
N THR A 262 -13.36 -8.53 14.29
CA THR A 262 -13.32 -7.06 14.32
C THR A 262 -14.61 -6.43 13.79
N LEU A 263 -15.11 -6.92 12.65
CA LEU A 263 -16.36 -6.44 12.06
C LEU A 263 -17.60 -6.84 12.88
N LEU A 264 -17.62 -8.03 13.46
CA LEU A 264 -18.70 -8.49 14.33
C LEU A 264 -18.77 -7.62 15.60
N TYR A 265 -17.63 -7.30 16.19
CA TYR A 265 -17.54 -6.42 17.35
C TYR A 265 -18.09 -5.03 17.05
N ALA A 266 -17.69 -4.43 15.91
CA ALA A 266 -18.21 -3.14 15.46
C ALA A 266 -19.74 -3.15 15.23
N ARG A 267 -20.33 -4.31 14.93
CA ARG A 267 -21.79 -4.52 14.79
C ARG A 267 -22.49 -4.89 16.11
N GLY A 268 -21.80 -4.79 17.25
CA GLY A 268 -22.34 -5.11 18.57
C GLY A 268 -22.44 -6.60 18.89
N LYS A 269 -21.91 -7.48 18.03
CA LYS A 269 -21.92 -8.94 18.25
C LYS A 269 -20.70 -9.39 19.04
N GLN A 270 -20.57 -8.88 20.27
CA GLN A 270 -19.38 -9.02 21.09
C GLN A 270 -19.00 -10.48 21.39
N ALA A 271 -19.96 -11.32 21.77
CA ALA A 271 -19.70 -12.73 22.09
C ALA A 271 -19.20 -13.54 20.88
N GLU A 272 -19.76 -13.28 19.69
CA GLU A 272 -19.32 -13.94 18.44
C GLU A 272 -17.92 -13.46 18.05
N ALA A 273 -17.64 -12.16 18.20
CA ALA A 273 -16.32 -11.59 17.94
C ALA A 273 -15.25 -12.20 18.85
N GLU A 274 -15.50 -12.24 20.16
CA GLU A 274 -14.58 -12.81 21.15
C GLU A 274 -14.30 -14.29 20.87
N HIS A 275 -15.31 -15.06 20.45
CA HIS A 275 -15.12 -16.45 20.04
C HIS A 275 -14.13 -16.59 18.88
N PHE A 276 -14.30 -15.80 17.81
CA PHE A 276 -13.42 -15.85 16.65
C PHE A 276 -12.01 -15.33 16.97
N TRP A 277 -11.87 -14.27 17.76
CA TRP A 277 -10.56 -13.79 18.18
C TRP A 277 -9.82 -14.79 19.08
N ARG A 278 -10.50 -15.44 20.03
CA ARG A 278 -9.88 -16.51 20.83
C ARG A 278 -9.36 -17.64 19.96
N LEU A 279 -10.20 -18.13 19.04
CA LEU A 279 -9.81 -19.21 18.12
C LEU A 279 -8.59 -18.81 17.28
N ALA A 280 -8.56 -17.60 16.74
CA ALA A 280 -7.44 -17.12 15.94
C ALA A 280 -6.17 -16.87 16.79
N ALA A 281 -6.30 -16.34 18.01
CA ALA A 281 -5.19 -16.13 18.93
C ALA A 281 -4.56 -17.46 19.39
N ASP A 282 -5.38 -18.47 19.68
CA ASP A 282 -4.92 -19.83 20.02
C ASP A 282 -4.13 -20.49 18.88
N LYS A 283 -4.41 -20.07 17.64
CA LYS A 283 -3.73 -20.53 16.43
C LYS A 283 -2.56 -19.66 16.02
N GLY A 284 -2.23 -18.65 16.83
CA GLY A 284 -1.04 -17.83 16.65
C GLY A 284 -1.24 -16.57 15.83
N GLU A 285 -2.46 -16.19 15.40
CA GLU A 285 -2.68 -14.93 14.66
C GLU A 285 -2.39 -13.72 15.57
N PRO A 286 -1.34 -12.93 15.31
CA PRO A 286 -0.92 -11.85 16.19
C PRO A 286 -1.96 -10.73 16.35
N SER A 287 -2.64 -10.41 15.24
CA SER A 287 -3.69 -9.40 15.21
C SER A 287 -4.83 -9.78 16.16
N ALA A 288 -5.25 -11.04 16.15
CA ALA A 288 -6.36 -11.53 16.97
C ALA A 288 -6.04 -11.42 18.47
N ARG A 289 -4.81 -11.78 18.85
CA ARG A 289 -4.33 -11.69 20.22
C ARG A 289 -4.35 -10.24 20.73
N THR A 290 -3.88 -9.31 19.92
CA THR A 290 -3.80 -7.88 20.27
C THR A 290 -5.20 -7.25 20.36
N GLU A 291 -6.08 -7.53 19.40
CA GLU A 291 -7.46 -7.02 19.40
C GLU A 291 -8.27 -7.58 20.57
N LEU A 292 -8.16 -8.88 20.85
CA LEU A 292 -8.79 -9.49 22.01
C LEU A 292 -8.28 -8.84 23.31
N ALA A 293 -6.96 -8.72 23.49
CA ALA A 293 -6.38 -8.08 24.66
C ALA A 293 -6.86 -6.64 24.84
N THR A 294 -7.04 -5.88 23.75
CA THR A 294 -7.58 -4.52 23.79
C THR A 294 -9.00 -4.50 24.33
N VAL A 295 -9.87 -5.40 23.84
CA VAL A 295 -11.25 -5.52 24.30
C VAL A 295 -11.32 -5.99 25.75
N LEU A 296 -10.50 -6.97 26.14
CA LEU A 296 -10.37 -7.49 27.51
C LEU A 296 -9.96 -6.37 28.49
N ALA A 297 -8.95 -5.57 28.13
CA ALA A 297 -8.52 -4.45 28.96
C ALA A 297 -9.60 -3.36 29.06
N GLY A 298 -10.32 -3.08 27.97
CA GLY A 298 -11.41 -2.10 27.96
C GLY A 298 -12.60 -2.47 28.86
N ARG A 299 -12.87 -3.77 29.05
CA ARG A 299 -13.91 -4.27 29.97
C ARG A 299 -13.43 -4.46 31.41
N GLY A 300 -12.14 -4.23 31.69
CA GLY A 300 -11.55 -4.33 33.03
C GLY A 300 -10.85 -5.66 33.32
N ASP A 301 -10.88 -6.63 32.40
CA ASP A 301 -10.19 -7.93 32.52
C ASP A 301 -8.71 -7.80 32.13
N VAL A 302 -8.02 -6.88 32.80
CA VAL A 302 -6.64 -6.48 32.47
C VAL A 302 -5.65 -7.62 32.67
N ASP A 303 -5.85 -8.48 33.68
CA ASP A 303 -4.97 -9.61 33.94
C ASP A 303 -5.06 -10.69 32.83
N GLU A 304 -6.27 -10.95 32.32
CA GLU A 304 -6.47 -11.85 31.16
C GLU A 304 -5.80 -11.27 29.91
N ALA A 305 -5.95 -9.95 29.69
CA ALA A 305 -5.29 -9.25 28.58
C ALA A 305 -3.76 -9.36 28.66
N ILE A 306 -3.18 -9.15 29.85
CA ILE A 306 -1.73 -9.27 30.09
C ILE A 306 -1.27 -10.71 29.83
N ALA A 307 -1.95 -11.70 30.40
CA ALA A 307 -1.59 -13.11 30.23
C ALA A 307 -1.63 -13.53 28.76
N LEU A 308 -2.66 -13.09 28.02
CA LEU A 308 -2.80 -13.35 26.59
C LEU A 308 -1.62 -12.78 25.78
N LEU A 309 -1.20 -11.54 26.07
CA LEU A 309 -0.08 -10.91 25.37
C LEU A 309 1.28 -11.51 25.77
N GLN A 310 1.47 -11.89 27.04
CA GLN A 310 2.66 -12.59 27.50
C GLN A 310 2.82 -13.96 26.83
N ALA A 311 1.71 -14.69 26.62
CA ALA A 311 1.73 -15.93 25.87
C ALA A 311 2.15 -15.73 24.41
N GLY A 312 1.78 -14.58 23.80
CA GLY A 312 2.27 -14.17 22.49
C GLY A 312 3.79 -13.98 22.48
N VAL A 313 4.33 -13.20 23.41
CA VAL A 313 5.78 -12.97 23.54
C VAL A 313 6.53 -14.28 23.76
N ALA A 314 6.02 -15.18 24.60
CA ALA A 314 6.62 -16.49 24.82
C ALA A 314 6.64 -17.39 23.56
N ALA A 315 5.77 -17.11 22.59
CA ALA A 315 5.73 -17.75 21.28
C ALA A 315 6.46 -16.92 20.19
N ASP A 316 7.32 -15.97 20.58
CA ASP A 316 8.05 -15.05 19.69
C ASP A 316 7.15 -14.09 18.88
N ASP A 317 5.90 -13.89 19.32
CA ASP A 317 5.01 -12.87 18.79
C ASP A 317 5.13 -11.55 19.57
N TRP A 318 5.83 -10.60 18.96
CA TRP A 318 6.09 -9.28 19.54
C TRP A 318 5.13 -8.17 19.07
N HIS A 319 4.08 -8.50 18.28
CA HIS A 319 3.15 -7.49 17.75
C HIS A 319 2.44 -6.70 18.85
N GLY A 320 2.00 -7.41 19.90
CA GLY A 320 1.24 -6.84 21.02
C GLY A 320 2.09 -6.24 22.16
N VAL A 321 3.43 -6.19 22.03
CA VAL A 321 4.30 -5.82 23.16
C VAL A 321 4.05 -4.40 23.67
N GLY A 322 3.72 -3.45 22.78
CA GLY A 322 3.47 -2.06 23.17
C GLY A 322 2.24 -1.94 24.06
N LEU A 323 1.19 -2.70 23.74
CA LEU A 323 0.00 -2.81 24.58
C LEU A 323 0.35 -3.47 25.91
N LEU A 324 1.13 -4.57 25.90
CA LEU A 324 1.55 -5.26 27.11
C LEU A 324 2.33 -4.34 28.07
N VAL A 325 3.30 -3.59 27.55
CA VAL A 325 4.06 -2.59 28.31
C VAL A 325 3.12 -1.54 28.92
N THR A 326 2.16 -1.06 28.13
CA THR A 326 1.18 -0.06 28.60
C THR A 326 0.31 -0.62 29.71
N LEU A 327 -0.18 -1.85 29.59
CA LEU A 327 -1.02 -2.50 30.61
C LEU A 327 -0.24 -2.79 31.90
N LEU A 328 0.99 -3.30 31.79
CA LEU A 328 1.87 -3.54 32.94
C LEU A 328 2.18 -2.24 33.71
N ALA A 329 2.53 -1.16 32.99
CA ALA A 329 2.78 0.14 33.61
C ALA A 329 1.54 0.68 34.35
N ARG A 330 0.34 0.54 33.76
CA ARG A 330 -0.92 0.96 34.39
C ARG A 330 -1.27 0.16 35.64
N GLN A 331 -0.82 -1.08 35.74
CA GLN A 331 -0.98 -1.93 36.93
C GLN A 331 0.15 -1.73 37.97
N GLY A 332 1.05 -0.75 37.77
CA GLY A 332 2.18 -0.52 38.67
C GLY A 332 3.31 -1.55 38.54
N ARG A 333 3.26 -2.42 37.53
CA ARG A 333 4.25 -3.48 37.23
C ARG A 333 5.33 -2.97 36.26
N ALA A 334 5.85 -1.78 36.53
CA ALA A 334 6.80 -1.11 35.62
C ALA A 334 8.13 -1.88 35.46
N ASP A 335 8.58 -2.57 36.51
CA ASP A 335 9.81 -3.37 36.48
C ASP A 335 9.71 -4.53 35.47
N GLU A 336 8.55 -5.18 35.39
CA GLU A 336 8.30 -6.23 34.40
C GLU A 336 8.27 -5.69 32.98
N ALA A 337 7.67 -4.52 32.76
CA ALA A 337 7.66 -3.85 31.46
C ALA A 337 9.08 -3.48 30.99
N VAL A 338 9.94 -3.00 31.90
CA VAL A 338 11.33 -2.68 31.60
C VAL A 338 12.16 -3.94 31.33
N ALA A 339 11.97 -5.01 32.11
CA ALA A 339 12.64 -6.28 31.87
C ALA A 339 12.31 -6.85 30.48
N LEU A 340 11.03 -6.82 30.11
CA LEU A 340 10.53 -7.24 28.79
C LEU A 340 11.18 -6.47 27.64
N LEU A 341 11.31 -5.14 27.76
CA LEU A 341 11.95 -4.32 26.72
C LEU A 341 13.46 -4.56 26.61
N ARG A 342 14.13 -4.91 27.71
CA ARG A 342 15.55 -5.27 27.70
C ARG A 342 15.79 -6.61 27.01
N ASP A 343 14.93 -7.59 27.27
CA ASP A 343 14.98 -8.92 26.64
C ASP A 343 14.90 -8.81 25.11
N ARG A 344 13.98 -8.00 24.58
CA ARG A 344 13.85 -7.74 23.14
C ARG A 344 15.07 -7.03 22.51
N ALA A 345 15.81 -6.25 23.30
CA ALA A 345 16.92 -5.44 22.81
C ALA A 345 18.28 -6.17 22.85
N GLY A 346 18.36 -7.33 23.52
CA GLY A 346 19.54 -8.19 23.58
C GLY A 346 19.58 -9.16 22.41
#